data_AF-A0A512ISE6-F1
#
_entry.id   AF-A0A512ISE6-F1
#
_cell.length_a   1.000
_cell.length_b   1.000
_cell.length_c   1.000
_cell.angle_alpha   90.00
_cell.angle_beta   90.00
_cell.angle_gamma   90.00
#
_symmetry.space_group_name_H-M   'P 1'
#
loop_
_entity.id
_entity.type
_entity.pdbx_description
1 polymer ?
#
loop_
_entity_poly.entity_id
_entity_poly.type
_entity_poly.pdbx_seq_one_letter_code
_entity_poly.pdbx_strand_id
1 'polypeptide(L)'
;MKGLWLAVLAAIILAPPAAAQTQQGWAQCRTVADSLERLKCFDGLGPAPVAQVGAYEKMTLIDWKTDKASLQGKKVEVEGLAMPFAGGALLSIQAGDVSPVFLDVERVPRDQRRRLLGCSPMCRLSVQGSGGTVQYQQGIIADTLSFR
;
A
#
# COMPACT_ATOMS: atom_id res chain seq x y z
N MET A 1 -46.19 45.41 2.61
CA MET A 1 -44.94 45.64 1.84
C MET A 1 -44.23 44.29 1.77
N LYS A 2 -44.45 43.47 0.74
CA LYS A 2 -43.67 43.34 -0.53
C LYS A 2 -42.18 42.98 -0.33
N GLY A 3 -41.79 41.85 -0.93
CA GLY A 3 -40.42 41.36 -1.15
C GLY A 3 -40.24 39.97 -0.54
N LEU A 4 -40.45 38.83 -1.23
CA LEU A 4 -40.01 38.38 -2.56
C LEU A 4 -38.49 38.52 -2.76
N TRP A 5 -37.73 37.51 -2.32
CA TRP A 5 -36.40 37.23 -2.82
C TRP A 5 -36.30 35.73 -3.17
N LEU A 6 -35.81 35.49 -4.38
CA LEU A 6 -35.79 34.21 -5.07
C LEU A 6 -34.84 33.20 -4.41
N ALA A 7 -35.33 31.97 -4.22
CA ALA A 7 -34.48 30.82 -3.96
C ALA A 7 -33.88 30.33 -5.29
N VAL A 8 -32.59 30.59 -5.51
CA VAL A 8 -31.81 29.98 -6.59
C VAL A 8 -31.36 28.60 -6.10
N LEU A 9 -32.04 27.54 -6.56
CA LEU A 9 -31.64 26.15 -6.38
C LEU A 9 -30.52 25.83 -7.38
N ALA A 10 -29.28 25.90 -6.91
CA ALA A 10 -28.13 25.36 -7.63
C ALA A 10 -28.13 23.83 -7.51
N ALA A 11 -28.52 23.13 -8.58
CA ALA A 11 -28.38 21.69 -8.68
C ALA A 11 -26.90 21.33 -8.91
N ILE A 12 -26.19 20.99 -7.84
CA ILE A 12 -24.83 20.44 -7.90
C ILE A 12 -24.94 18.98 -8.36
N ILE A 13 -24.58 18.70 -9.60
CA ILE A 13 -24.45 17.34 -10.12
C ILE A 13 -23.18 16.73 -9.50
N LEU A 14 -23.35 15.97 -8.41
CA LEU A 14 -22.29 15.16 -7.82
C LEU A 14 -21.98 13.97 -8.75
N ALA A 15 -20.92 14.08 -9.54
CA ALA A 15 -20.34 12.91 -10.17
C ALA A 15 -19.77 11.99 -9.06
N PRO A 16 -20.16 10.71 -8.99
CA PRO A 16 -19.66 9.82 -7.95
C PRO A 16 -18.16 9.59 -8.11
N PRO A 17 -17.41 9.47 -6.99
CA PRO A 17 -15.98 9.22 -7.04
C PRO A 17 -15.70 7.87 -7.71
N ALA A 18 -14.66 7.80 -8.55
CA ALA A 18 -14.27 6.61 -9.33
C ALA A 18 -14.09 5.32 -8.48
N ALA A 19 -13.84 5.46 -7.18
CA ALA A 19 -13.75 4.34 -6.23
C ALA A 19 -15.10 3.62 -6.00
N ALA A 20 -16.23 4.33 -6.11
CA ALA A 20 -17.56 3.74 -5.96
C ALA A 20 -17.94 2.88 -7.18
N GLN A 21 -17.55 3.31 -8.38
CA GLN A 21 -17.82 2.59 -9.63
C GLN A 21 -17.07 1.25 -9.69
N THR A 22 -15.85 1.20 -9.16
CA THR A 22 -15.07 -0.04 -9.09
C THR A 22 -15.66 -1.04 -8.09
N GLN A 23 -16.05 -0.62 -6.88
CA GLN A 23 -16.70 -1.55 -5.93
C GLN A 23 -18.01 -2.15 -6.48
N GLN A 24 -18.81 -1.36 -7.18
CA GLN A 24 -20.04 -1.84 -7.81
C GLN A 24 -19.77 -2.83 -8.95
N GLY A 25 -18.77 -2.58 -9.81
CA GLY A 25 -18.39 -3.52 -10.88
C GLY A 25 -17.93 -4.87 -10.34
N TRP A 26 -17.13 -4.87 -9.27
CA TRP A 26 -16.67 -6.12 -8.63
C TRP A 26 -17.82 -6.89 -7.98
N ALA A 27 -18.80 -6.20 -7.38
CA ALA A 27 -19.99 -6.82 -6.83
C ALA A 27 -20.88 -7.45 -7.94
N GLN A 28 -21.01 -6.78 -9.08
CA GLN A 28 -21.74 -7.29 -10.24
C GLN A 28 -21.09 -8.55 -10.83
N CYS A 29 -19.77 -8.61 -10.96
CA CYS A 29 -19.11 -9.80 -11.50
C CYS A 29 -19.31 -11.04 -10.59
N ARG A 30 -19.51 -10.86 -9.27
CA ARG A 30 -19.76 -11.98 -8.34
C ARG A 30 -21.11 -12.66 -8.56
N THR A 31 -22.09 -11.97 -9.15
CA THR A 31 -23.43 -12.52 -9.39
C THR A 31 -23.52 -13.31 -10.71
N VAL A 32 -22.48 -13.28 -11.55
CA VAL A 32 -22.43 -14.06 -12.80
C VAL A 32 -22.28 -15.54 -12.46
N ALA A 33 -23.27 -16.34 -12.87
CA ALA A 33 -23.34 -17.78 -12.55
C ALA A 33 -22.30 -18.60 -13.32
N ASP A 34 -22.12 -18.30 -14.61
CA ASP A 34 -21.14 -18.95 -15.45
C ASP A 34 -19.71 -18.58 -15.02
N SER A 35 -18.85 -19.58 -14.86
CA SER A 35 -17.49 -19.39 -14.35
C SER A 35 -16.58 -18.68 -15.37
N LEU A 36 -16.75 -18.95 -16.67
CA LEU A 36 -15.93 -18.37 -17.72
C LEU A 36 -16.33 -16.90 -17.97
N GLU A 37 -17.62 -16.59 -17.99
CA GLU A 37 -18.10 -15.21 -18.12
C GLU A 37 -17.77 -14.36 -16.90
N ARG A 38 -17.87 -14.94 -15.70
CA ARG A 38 -17.44 -14.26 -14.47
C ARG A 38 -15.97 -13.92 -14.49
N LEU A 39 -15.11 -14.83 -14.98
CA LEU A 39 -13.68 -14.57 -15.11
C LEU A 39 -13.42 -13.41 -16.09
N LYS A 40 -14.04 -13.46 -17.28
CA LYS A 40 -13.95 -12.37 -18.27
C LYS A 40 -14.44 -11.02 -17.71
N CYS A 41 -15.47 -11.05 -16.87
CA CYS A 41 -15.99 -9.86 -16.19
C CYS A 41 -14.92 -9.24 -15.28
N PHE A 42 -14.23 -10.03 -14.46
CA PHE A 42 -13.14 -9.54 -13.61
C PHE A 42 -11.94 -9.05 -14.43
N ASP A 43 -11.58 -9.75 -15.49
CA ASP A 43 -10.46 -9.37 -16.37
C ASP A 43 -10.71 -8.00 -17.04
N GLY A 44 -11.97 -7.66 -17.35
CA GLY A 44 -12.37 -6.39 -17.93
C GLY A 44 -12.36 -5.19 -16.96
N LEU A 45 -12.33 -5.43 -15.64
CA LEU A 45 -12.34 -4.36 -14.63
C LEU A 45 -10.94 -3.77 -14.37
N GLY A 46 -9.88 -4.39 -14.89
CA GLY A 46 -8.50 -4.02 -14.59
C GLY A 46 -8.10 -4.34 -13.13
N PRO A 47 -6.87 -4.02 -12.71
CA PRO A 47 -6.44 -4.23 -11.33
C PRO A 47 -7.33 -3.42 -10.39
N ALA A 48 -7.71 -4.01 -9.25
CA ALA A 48 -8.40 -3.29 -8.20
C ALA A 48 -7.63 -2.00 -7.89
N PRO A 49 -8.30 -0.84 -7.78
CA PRO A 49 -7.62 0.37 -7.36
C PRO A 49 -6.98 0.09 -6.01
N VAL A 50 -5.64 0.10 -5.98
CA VAL A 50 -4.89 0.04 -4.74
C VAL A 50 -5.29 1.31 -4.01
N ALA A 51 -6.00 1.18 -2.89
CA ALA A 51 -6.41 2.33 -2.10
C ALA A 51 -5.16 3.18 -1.84
N GLN A 52 -5.13 4.42 -2.32
CA GLN A 52 -4.12 5.39 -1.88
C GLN A 52 -4.48 5.78 -0.44
N VAL A 53 -4.10 4.92 0.49
CA VAL A 53 -4.33 5.11 1.92
C VAL A 53 -3.29 6.10 2.43
N GLY A 54 -3.60 7.39 2.38
CA GLY A 54 -2.75 8.48 2.88
C GLY A 54 -1.46 8.64 2.07
N ALA A 55 -1.00 9.87 1.86
CA ALA A 55 0.33 10.06 1.32
C ALA A 55 1.35 9.46 2.30
N TYR A 56 2.09 8.42 1.87
CA TYR A 56 3.23 7.95 2.64
C TYR A 56 4.25 9.08 2.74
N GLU A 57 4.74 9.34 3.95
CA GLU A 57 5.84 10.27 4.14
C GLU A 57 7.12 9.66 3.60
N LYS A 58 7.64 10.22 2.50
CA LYS A 58 8.92 9.79 1.93
C LYS A 58 10.05 10.26 2.81
N MET A 59 10.91 9.34 3.24
CA MET A 59 12.07 9.64 4.05
C MET A 59 13.21 8.67 3.77
N THR A 60 14.42 9.01 4.21
CA THR A 60 15.54 8.07 4.12
C THR A 60 15.42 7.00 5.19
N LEU A 61 16.05 5.84 4.96
CA LEU A 61 16.12 4.81 6.00
C LEU A 61 16.93 5.28 7.23
N ILE A 62 17.82 6.27 7.07
CA ILE A 62 18.56 6.90 8.17
C ILE A 62 17.61 7.73 9.05
N ASP A 63 16.79 8.57 8.44
CA ASP A 63 15.81 9.39 9.17
C ASP A 63 14.82 8.48 9.90
N TRP A 64 14.33 7.43 9.22
CA TRP A 64 13.47 6.43 9.85
C TRP A 64 14.14 5.79 11.07
N LYS A 65 15.40 5.35 10.97
CA LYS A 65 16.14 4.73 12.10
C LYS A 65 16.33 5.70 13.27
N THR A 66 16.48 6.99 12.98
CA THR A 66 16.65 8.06 13.99
C THR A 66 15.32 8.35 14.68
N ASP A 67 14.22 8.42 13.92
CA ASP A 67 12.92 8.90 14.38
C ASP A 67 11.89 7.80 14.68
N LYS A 68 12.27 6.51 14.55
CA LYS A 68 11.40 5.31 14.69
C LYS A 68 10.44 5.28 15.87
N ALA A 69 10.77 5.94 16.98
CA ALA A 69 9.88 6.06 18.13
C ALA A 69 8.67 6.95 17.84
N SER A 70 8.87 8.05 17.11
CA SER A 70 7.81 8.99 16.69
C SER A 70 7.03 8.54 15.46
N LEU A 71 7.50 7.50 14.78
CA LEU A 71 6.93 6.96 13.54
C LEU A 71 5.98 5.78 13.76
N GLN A 72 5.71 5.40 15.01
CA GLN A 72 4.75 4.34 15.32
C GLN A 72 3.36 4.69 14.79
N GLY A 73 2.78 3.78 13.99
CA GLY A 73 1.50 3.96 13.29
C GLY A 73 1.54 4.94 12.11
N LYS A 74 2.64 5.68 11.89
CA LYS A 74 2.76 6.61 10.76
C LYS A 74 3.09 5.87 9.48
N LYS A 75 2.51 6.34 8.37
CA LYS A 75 2.75 5.83 7.03
C LYS A 75 4.02 6.42 6.44
N VAL A 76 4.97 5.56 6.09
CA VAL A 76 6.27 5.95 5.55
C VAL A 76 6.58 5.22 4.25
N GLU A 77 7.34 5.88 3.39
CA GLU A 77 7.97 5.28 2.22
C GLU A 77 9.49 5.42 2.37
N VAL A 78 10.19 4.28 2.42
CA VAL A 78 11.64 4.23 2.59
C VAL A 78 12.27 3.33 1.54
N GLU A 79 13.45 3.71 1.05
CA GLU A 79 14.25 2.87 0.15
C GLU A 79 15.41 2.21 0.88
N GLY A 80 15.76 0.99 0.46
CA GLY A 80 16.90 0.28 1.02
C GLY A 80 17.22 -1.03 0.28
N LEU A 81 18.18 -1.76 0.83
CA LEU A 81 18.57 -3.09 0.40
C LEU A 81 17.88 -4.14 1.26
N ALA A 82 16.98 -4.91 0.66
CA ALA A 82 16.21 -5.93 1.33
C ALA A 82 16.85 -7.32 1.16
N MET A 83 16.87 -8.07 2.26
CA MET A 83 17.25 -9.49 2.29
C MET A 83 16.14 -10.29 2.98
N PRO A 84 15.66 -11.41 2.40
CA PRO A 84 14.71 -12.30 3.08
C PRO A 84 15.25 -12.79 4.42
N PHE A 85 14.44 -12.74 5.47
CA PHE A 85 14.86 -13.17 6.80
C PHE A 85 13.67 -13.57 7.67
N ALA A 86 13.70 -14.80 8.22
CA ALA A 86 12.72 -15.30 9.21
C ALA A 86 11.24 -15.04 8.85
N GLY A 87 10.85 -15.30 7.59
CA GLY A 87 9.47 -15.08 7.10
C GLY A 87 9.13 -13.62 6.75
N GLY A 88 10.01 -12.68 7.10
CA GLY A 88 9.98 -11.27 6.71
C GLY A 88 11.17 -10.90 5.82
N ALA A 89 11.67 -9.67 5.99
CA ALA A 89 12.93 -9.23 5.42
C ALA A 89 13.67 -8.26 6.35
N LEU A 90 14.97 -8.11 6.10
CA LEU A 90 15.83 -7.09 6.70
C LEU A 90 16.07 -6.00 5.66
N LEU A 91 15.78 -4.74 6.01
CA LEU A 91 16.05 -3.57 5.19
C LEU A 91 17.30 -2.84 5.70
N SER A 92 18.28 -2.70 4.82
CA SER A 92 19.59 -2.14 5.13
C SER A 92 19.88 -0.92 4.26
N ILE A 93 20.70 0.01 4.75
CA ILE A 93 21.16 1.16 3.96
C ILE A 93 22.17 0.69 2.90
N GLN A 94 23.04 -0.26 3.29
CA GLN A 94 24.13 -0.80 2.49
C GLN A 94 24.40 -2.25 2.85
N ALA A 95 25.22 -2.95 2.05
CA ALA A 95 25.71 -4.27 2.41
C ALA A 95 26.57 -4.18 3.69
N GLY A 96 26.33 -5.08 4.65
CA GLY A 96 27.03 -5.06 5.94
C GLY A 96 26.52 -4.03 6.96
N ASP A 97 25.32 -3.47 6.75
CA ASP A 97 24.64 -2.64 7.77
C ASP A 97 24.45 -3.46 9.06
N VAL A 98 24.99 -2.94 10.16
CA VAL A 98 24.96 -3.61 11.48
C VAL A 98 23.65 -3.38 12.25
N SER A 99 22.77 -2.49 11.75
CA SER A 99 21.46 -2.24 12.35
C SER A 99 20.34 -2.31 11.30
N PRO A 100 20.08 -3.48 10.68
CA PRO A 100 19.00 -3.60 9.71
C PRO A 100 17.64 -3.35 10.37
N VAL A 101 16.69 -2.85 9.58
CA VAL A 101 15.29 -2.66 10.02
C VAL A 101 14.49 -3.91 9.65
N PHE A 102 13.75 -4.45 10.61
CA PHE A 102 12.85 -5.57 10.35
C PHE A 102 11.63 -5.12 9.54
N LEU A 103 11.32 -5.88 8.50
CA LEU A 103 10.13 -5.74 7.68
C LEU A 103 9.19 -6.92 7.94
N ASP A 104 7.98 -6.61 8.39
CA ASP A 104 6.85 -7.54 8.32
C ASP A 104 6.22 -7.40 6.93
N VAL A 105 6.18 -8.52 6.20
CA VAL A 105 5.65 -8.57 4.84
C VAL A 105 4.38 -9.41 4.74
N GLU A 106 3.77 -9.83 5.85
CA GLU A 106 2.59 -10.71 5.83
C GLU A 106 1.43 -10.14 4.99
N ARG A 107 1.27 -8.81 5.01
CA ARG A 107 0.22 -8.07 4.27
C ARG A 107 0.60 -7.74 2.83
N VAL A 108 1.87 -7.93 2.46
CA VAL A 108 2.37 -7.62 1.11
C VAL A 108 1.76 -8.59 0.09
N PRO A 109 1.36 -8.09 -1.09
CA PRO A 109 0.86 -8.93 -2.18
C PRO A 109 1.75 -10.14 -2.48
N ARG A 110 1.10 -11.29 -2.76
CA ARG A 110 1.79 -12.59 -2.92
C ARG A 110 2.88 -12.56 -3.99
N ASP A 111 2.63 -11.87 -5.09
CA ASP A 111 3.58 -11.72 -6.21
C ASP A 111 4.84 -10.95 -5.78
N GLN A 112 4.69 -9.88 -5.01
CA GLN A 112 5.80 -9.09 -4.46
C GLN A 112 6.58 -9.89 -3.41
N ARG A 113 5.90 -10.60 -2.51
CA ARG A 113 6.56 -11.53 -1.57
C ARG A 113 7.37 -12.61 -2.30
N ARG A 114 6.81 -13.20 -3.36
CA ARG A 114 7.54 -14.18 -4.18
C ARG A 114 8.81 -13.59 -4.79
N ARG A 115 8.76 -12.34 -5.28
CA ARG A 115 9.94 -11.63 -5.80
C ARG A 115 10.97 -11.37 -4.70
N LEU A 116 10.52 -10.95 -3.51
CA LEU A 116 11.38 -10.75 -2.36
C LEU A 116 12.15 -12.03 -2.00
N LEU A 117 11.49 -13.19 -1.97
CA LEU A 117 12.15 -14.48 -1.71
C LEU A 117 13.24 -14.84 -2.74
N GLY A 118 13.15 -14.29 -3.96
CA GLY A 118 14.17 -14.44 -5.01
C GLY A 118 15.36 -13.49 -4.87
N CYS A 119 15.36 -12.58 -3.89
CA CYS A 119 16.45 -11.63 -3.68
C CYS A 119 17.67 -12.32 -3.05
N SER A 120 18.71 -12.54 -3.86
CA SER A 120 19.98 -13.10 -3.41
C SER A 120 21.17 -12.35 -4.04
N PRO A 121 22.10 -11.78 -3.25
CA PRO A 121 22.08 -11.73 -1.78
C PRO A 121 21.10 -10.67 -1.24
N MET A 122 20.81 -9.61 -2.01
CA MET A 122 19.91 -8.52 -1.61
C MET A 122 19.28 -7.85 -2.85
N CYS A 123 18.13 -7.20 -2.69
CA CYS A 123 17.51 -6.36 -3.71
C CYS A 123 17.40 -4.92 -3.26
N ARG A 124 17.53 -3.98 -4.19
CA ARG A 124 17.12 -2.59 -3.93
C ARG A 124 15.60 -2.48 -4.11
N LEU A 125 14.91 -1.96 -3.09
CA LEU A 125 13.47 -1.74 -3.17
C LEU A 125 13.04 -0.52 -2.35
N SER A 126 11.87 0.00 -2.70
CA SER A 126 11.09 0.95 -1.90
C SER A 126 10.00 0.19 -1.14
N VAL A 127 9.89 0.45 0.15
CA VAL A 127 8.87 -0.10 1.06
C VAL A 127 7.91 1.01 1.40
N GLN A 128 6.62 0.79 1.12
CA GLN A 128 5.55 1.59 1.69
C GLN A 128 4.89 0.78 2.80
N GLY A 129 4.73 1.38 3.97
CA GLY A 129 4.14 0.71 5.12
C GLY A 129 3.94 1.65 6.29
N SER A 130 3.80 1.07 7.48
CA SER A 130 3.68 1.82 8.72
C SER A 130 4.74 1.41 9.74
N GLY A 131 5.22 2.38 10.53
CA GLY A 131 6.08 2.07 11.67
C GLY A 131 5.31 1.24 12.70
N GLY A 132 5.90 0.16 13.19
CA GLY A 132 5.24 -0.76 14.10
C GLY A 132 6.21 -1.61 14.89
N THR A 133 5.68 -2.64 15.54
CA THR A 133 6.48 -3.67 16.21
C THR A 133 6.58 -4.90 15.32
N VAL A 134 7.79 -5.29 14.96
CA VAL A 134 8.10 -6.47 14.16
C VAL A 134 9.16 -7.28 14.91
N GLN A 135 8.87 -8.55 15.20
CA GLN A 135 9.76 -9.42 15.99
C GLN A 135 10.26 -8.78 17.30
N TYR A 136 9.35 -8.16 18.06
CA TYR A 136 9.64 -7.46 19.33
C TYR A 136 10.56 -6.23 19.21
N GLN A 137 10.88 -5.79 17.99
CA GLN A 137 11.66 -4.58 17.71
C GLN A 137 10.83 -3.56 16.94
N GLN A 138 11.27 -2.30 16.92
CA GLN A 138 10.67 -1.31 16.04
C GLN A 138 11.06 -1.61 14.60
N GLY A 139 10.05 -1.81 13.75
CA GLY A 139 10.21 -2.17 12.34
C GLY A 139 9.12 -1.53 11.49
N ILE A 140 9.01 -2.00 10.25
CA ILE A 140 8.01 -1.52 9.30
C ILE A 140 7.07 -2.67 8.96
N ILE A 141 5.77 -2.44 9.14
CA ILE A 141 4.71 -3.32 8.64
C ILE A 141 4.42 -2.88 7.21
N ALA A 142 4.88 -3.67 6.24
CA ALA A 142 4.85 -3.31 4.83
C ALA A 142 3.47 -3.55 4.21
N ASP A 143 2.99 -2.55 3.49
CA ASP A 143 1.76 -2.62 2.68
C ASP A 143 2.12 -3.03 1.23
N THR A 144 3.23 -2.51 0.68
CA THR A 144 3.69 -2.81 -0.68
C THR A 144 5.20 -2.62 -0.84
N LEU A 145 5.79 -3.38 -1.77
CA LEU A 145 7.20 -3.38 -2.15
C LEU A 145 7.34 -3.05 -3.64
N SER A 146 8.16 -2.03 -3.93
CA SER A 146 8.53 -1.65 -5.30
C SER A 146 10.00 -1.94 -5.55
N PHE A 147 10.29 -2.94 -6.38
CA PHE A 147 11.66 -3.35 -6.71
C PHE A 147 12.25 -2.45 -7.79
N ARG A 148 13.52 -2.06 -7.64
CA ARG A 148 14.28 -1.22 -8.58
C ARG A 148 15.24 -2.06 -9.42
#